data_AF-A0A2X1MJ66-F1
#
_entry.id   AF-A0A2X1MJ66-F1
#
_cell.length_a   1.000
_cell.length_b   1.000
_cell.length_c   1.000
_cell.angle_alpha   90.00
_cell.angle_beta   90.00
_cell.angle_gamma   90.00
#
_symmetry.space_group_name_H-M   'P 1'
#
loop_
_entity.id
_entity.type
_entity.pdbx_description
1 polymer ?
#
loop_
_entity_poly.entity_id
_entity_poly.type
_entity_poly.pdbx_seq_one_letter_code
_entity_poly.pdbx_strand_id
1 'polypeptide(L)'
;MRILNCYMANDSKGHFVTAKEAAKHNRQDVLCCVSCGCPLTLQRGNDGQPPWFEHDQMTVAEKILLRCTWLDPAEKEARRLHLQGMTVPDYTVKVRKWFCVMCDENYEGEKCCPSCGTGVYSREGGRRATGRIGTERFSRGNQLQSCNDISGSAALVGASRDREILALCPE
;
A
#
# COMPACT_ATOMS: atom_id res chain seq x y z
N MET A 1 -11.28 -0.46 19.28
CA MET A 1 -11.83 0.30 18.15
C MET A 1 -13.32 0.43 18.34
N ARG A 2 -13.85 1.65 18.28
CA ARG A 2 -15.28 1.91 18.31
C ARG A 2 -15.77 2.36 16.94
N ILE A 3 -16.83 1.73 16.44
CA ILE A 3 -17.56 2.16 15.25
C ILE A 3 -18.95 2.62 15.66
N LEU A 4 -19.40 3.71 15.07
CA LEU A 4 -20.72 4.29 15.33
C LEU A 4 -21.81 3.53 14.57
N ASN A 5 -23.04 3.65 15.08
CA ASN A 5 -24.23 3.09 14.44
C ASN A 5 -24.44 3.73 13.07
N CYS A 6 -24.76 2.88 12.09
CA CYS A 6 -25.03 3.30 10.73
C CYS A 6 -26.54 3.34 10.48
N TYR A 7 -26.98 4.21 9.58
CA TYR A 7 -28.42 4.34 9.26
C TYR A 7 -28.71 4.11 7.78
N MET A 8 -27.66 3.83 7.00
CA MET A 8 -27.68 3.69 5.54
C MET A 8 -26.86 2.46 5.16
N ALA A 9 -27.40 1.67 4.23
CA ALA A 9 -26.78 0.48 3.67
C ALA A 9 -27.14 0.32 2.20
N ASN A 10 -26.42 -0.53 1.49
CA ASN A 10 -26.78 -1.01 0.16
C ASN A 10 -27.29 -2.44 0.25
N ASP A 11 -28.28 -2.80 -0.57
CA ASP A 11 -28.66 -4.19 -0.77
C ASP A 11 -27.65 -4.93 -1.68
N SER A 12 -27.87 -6.22 -1.91
CA SER A 12 -27.00 -7.04 -2.77
C SER A 12 -26.97 -6.56 -4.23
N LYS A 13 -27.98 -5.78 -4.65
CA LYS A 13 -28.12 -5.18 -5.99
C LYS A 13 -27.55 -3.77 -6.07
N GLY A 14 -26.99 -3.25 -4.98
CA GLY A 14 -26.45 -1.89 -4.89
C GLY A 14 -27.49 -0.79 -4.70
N HIS A 15 -28.76 -1.11 -4.40
CA HIS A 15 -29.75 -0.10 -4.05
C HIS A 15 -29.53 0.43 -2.65
N PHE A 16 -29.65 1.74 -2.52
CA PHE A 16 -29.58 2.43 -1.26
C PHE A 16 -30.82 2.15 -0.41
N VAL A 17 -30.61 1.78 0.86
CA VAL A 17 -31.66 1.43 1.82
C VAL A 17 -31.36 2.06 3.18
N THR A 18 -32.39 2.62 3.81
CA THR A 18 -32.31 3.11 5.19
C THR A 18 -32.64 2.03 6.22
N ALA A 19 -32.12 2.15 7.44
CA ALA A 19 -32.41 1.20 8.52
C ALA A 19 -33.91 1.07 8.83
N LYS A 20 -34.67 2.17 8.68
CA LYS A 20 -36.14 2.18 8.84
C LYS A 20 -36.84 1.34 7.78
N GLU A 21 -36.43 1.45 6.52
CA GLU A 21 -37.01 0.67 5.42
C GLU A 21 -36.65 -0.81 5.56
N ALA A 22 -35.38 -1.11 5.88
CA ALA A 22 -34.93 -2.48 6.09
C ALA A 22 -35.71 -3.17 7.23
N ALA A 23 -35.96 -2.46 8.34
CA ALA A 23 -36.77 -2.97 9.44
C ALA A 23 -38.23 -3.23 9.06
N LYS A 24 -38.85 -2.36 8.25
CA LYS A 24 -40.26 -2.52 7.82
C LYS A 24 -40.45 -3.71 6.90
N HIS A 25 -39.54 -3.92 5.95
CA HIS A 25 -39.71 -4.93 4.90
C HIS A 25 -39.21 -6.33 5.30
N ASN A 26 -38.70 -6.51 6.53
CA ASN A 26 -38.10 -7.77 7.01
C ASN A 26 -37.15 -8.39 5.97
N ARG A 27 -36.28 -7.55 5.41
CA ARG A 27 -35.37 -7.97 4.34
C ARG A 27 -34.42 -9.03 4.88
N GLN A 28 -34.33 -10.15 4.17
CA GLN A 28 -33.37 -11.22 4.42
C GLN A 28 -32.08 -11.04 3.61
N ASP A 29 -32.03 -10.01 2.77
CA ASP A 29 -30.88 -9.71 1.92
C ASP A 29 -29.67 -9.28 2.76
N VAL A 30 -28.49 -9.61 2.27
CA VAL A 30 -27.23 -9.13 2.84
C VAL A 30 -27.14 -7.63 2.60
N LEU A 31 -27.09 -6.86 3.68
CA LEU A 31 -26.95 -5.41 3.65
C LEU A 31 -25.48 -5.03 3.84
N CYS A 32 -24.98 -4.13 3.02
CA CYS A 32 -23.58 -3.73 3.00
C CYS A 32 -23.43 -2.25 3.36
N CYS A 33 -22.40 -1.90 4.11
CA CYS A 33 -22.11 -0.50 4.44
C CYS A 33 -21.73 0.28 3.18
N VAL A 34 -22.35 1.44 2.99
CA VAL A 34 -22.09 2.33 1.84
C VAL A 34 -20.64 2.82 1.80
N SER A 35 -19.99 2.96 2.97
CA SER A 35 -18.63 3.48 3.05
C SER A 35 -17.54 2.42 2.91
N CYS A 36 -17.71 1.26 3.54
CA CYS A 36 -16.64 0.26 3.62
C CYS A 36 -16.97 -1.06 2.90
N GLY A 37 -18.21 -1.22 2.42
CA GLY A 37 -18.66 -2.43 1.71
C GLY A 37 -18.87 -3.65 2.61
N CYS A 38 -18.66 -3.53 3.92
CA CYS A 38 -18.76 -4.65 4.85
C CYS A 38 -20.22 -5.05 5.11
N PRO A 39 -20.49 -6.34 5.37
CA PRO A 39 -21.80 -6.78 5.78
C PRO A 39 -22.23 -6.12 7.09
N LEU A 40 -23.50 -5.76 7.17
CA LEU A 40 -24.14 -5.08 8.28
C LEU A 40 -25.22 -5.96 8.90
N THR A 41 -25.33 -5.89 10.22
CA THR A 41 -26.42 -6.50 10.97
C THR A 41 -27.47 -5.44 11.28
N LEU A 42 -28.73 -5.69 10.90
CA LEU A 42 -29.84 -4.80 11.20
C LEU A 42 -30.31 -4.99 12.64
N GLN A 43 -30.24 -3.92 13.42
CA GLN A 43 -30.83 -3.83 14.75
C GLN A 43 -32.16 -3.09 14.65
N ARG A 44 -33.24 -3.75 15.07
CA ARG A 44 -34.60 -3.19 15.00
C ARG A 44 -34.87 -2.11 16.07
N GLY A 45 -33.98 -2.00 17.07
CA GLY A 45 -34.18 -1.15 18.23
C GLY A 45 -35.27 -1.68 19.17
N ASN A 46 -35.30 -1.16 20.38
CA ASN A 46 -36.40 -1.36 21.34
C ASN A 46 -37.28 -0.09 21.37
N ASP A 47 -38.41 -0.13 22.07
CA ASP A 47 -39.37 0.99 22.13
C ASP A 47 -38.68 2.35 22.37
N GLY A 48 -38.70 3.20 21.34
CA GLY A 48 -38.13 4.55 21.35
C GLY A 48 -36.80 4.75 20.60
N GLN A 49 -36.07 3.69 20.23
CA GLN A 49 -34.86 3.81 19.42
C GLN A 49 -35.17 3.53 17.93
N PRO A 50 -34.77 4.42 17.00
CA PRO A 50 -34.90 4.12 15.58
C PRO A 50 -34.01 2.93 15.24
N PRO A 51 -34.40 2.05 14.30
CA PRO A 51 -33.53 0.95 13.88
C PRO A 51 -32.20 1.48 13.31
N TRP A 52 -31.13 0.71 13.52
CA TRP A 52 -29.78 1.02 13.05
C TRP A 52 -29.09 -0.22 12.49
N PHE A 53 -27.96 -0.01 11.82
CA PHE A 53 -27.08 -1.05 11.36
C PHE A 53 -25.79 -1.07 12.17
N GLU A 54 -25.31 -2.28 12.46
CA GLU A 54 -24.04 -2.53 13.13
C GLU A 54 -23.08 -3.25 12.21
N HIS A 55 -21.81 -2.87 12.28
CA HIS A 55 -20.74 -3.59 11.61
C HIS A 55 -20.34 -4.82 12.43
N ASP A 56 -20.10 -5.93 11.75
CA ASP A 56 -19.41 -7.06 12.35
C ASP A 56 -17.92 -6.74 12.49
N GLN A 57 -17.51 -6.38 13.71
CA GLN A 57 -16.12 -6.06 14.02
C GLN A 57 -15.25 -7.30 14.24
N MET A 58 -15.83 -8.50 14.31
CA MET A 58 -15.11 -9.74 14.56
C MET A 58 -14.64 -10.40 13.26
N THR A 59 -15.48 -10.40 12.22
CA THR A 59 -15.15 -11.06 10.95
C THR A 59 -14.49 -10.14 9.93
N VAL A 60 -14.71 -8.82 10.05
CA VAL A 60 -14.17 -7.83 9.12
C VAL A 60 -12.75 -7.44 9.53
N ALA A 61 -11.84 -7.40 8.54
CA ALA A 61 -10.49 -6.92 8.76
C ALA A 61 -10.46 -5.47 9.28
N GLU A 62 -9.74 -5.24 10.38
CA GLU A 62 -9.62 -3.93 11.05
C GLU A 62 -9.22 -2.81 10.08
N LYS A 63 -8.31 -3.10 9.14
CA LYS A 63 -7.85 -2.14 8.11
C LYS A 63 -8.98 -1.56 7.26
N ILE A 64 -10.08 -2.30 7.07
CA ILE A 64 -11.26 -1.88 6.31
C ILE A 64 -12.14 -0.98 7.19
N LEU A 65 -12.39 -1.39 8.43
CA LEU A 65 -13.18 -0.61 9.39
C LEU A 65 -12.52 0.74 9.72
N LEU A 66 -11.19 0.78 9.79
CA LEU A 66 -10.41 2.01 10.00
C LEU A 66 -10.56 3.05 8.87
N ARG A 67 -11.09 2.65 7.71
CA ARG A 67 -11.37 3.54 6.57
C ARG A 67 -12.85 3.93 6.49
N CYS A 68 -13.70 3.35 7.32
CA CYS A 68 -15.14 3.59 7.31
C CYS A 68 -15.45 5.01 7.80
N THR A 69 -16.41 5.68 7.16
CA THR A 69 -16.91 7.00 7.60
C THR A 69 -17.56 6.97 8.97
N TRP A 70 -18.05 5.80 9.39
CA TRP A 70 -18.70 5.59 10.67
C TRP A 70 -17.72 5.24 11.80
N LEU A 71 -16.41 5.17 11.53
CA LEU A 71 -15.40 5.06 12.58
C LEU A 71 -15.51 6.25 13.54
N ASP A 72 -15.40 6.00 14.85
CA ASP A 72 -15.42 7.06 15.86
C ASP A 72 -14.37 8.14 15.52
N PRO A 73 -14.75 9.44 15.45
CA PRO A 73 -13.81 10.53 15.20
C PRO A 73 -12.60 10.52 16.13
N ALA A 74 -12.76 10.10 17.39
CA ALA A 74 -11.65 10.01 18.34
C ALA A 74 -10.64 8.91 17.93
N GLU A 75 -11.12 7.77 17.45
CA GLU A 75 -10.28 6.67 16.93
C GLU A 75 -9.57 7.10 15.65
N LYS A 76 -10.28 7.80 14.76
CA LYS A 76 -9.72 8.36 13.52
C LYS A 76 -8.60 9.35 13.82
N GLU A 77 -8.80 10.20 14.81
CA GLU A 77 -7.85 11.21 15.24
C GLU A 77 -6.63 10.60 15.97
N ALA A 78 -6.86 9.64 16.86
CA ALA A 78 -5.80 8.88 17.52
C ALA A 78 -4.90 8.18 16.47
N ARG A 79 -5.50 7.59 15.43
CA ARG A 79 -4.77 7.00 14.31
C ARG A 79 -4.01 8.04 13.49
N ARG A 80 -4.61 9.21 13.23
CA ARG A 80 -3.94 10.32 12.54
C ARG A 80 -2.68 10.75 13.30
N LEU A 81 -2.79 10.97 14.60
CA LEU A 81 -1.66 11.34 15.47
C LEU A 81 -0.60 10.25 15.51
N HIS A 82 -1.00 8.98 15.66
CA HIS A 82 -0.08 7.85 15.62
C HIS A 82 0.72 7.82 14.32
N LEU A 83 0.05 7.94 13.17
CA LEU A 83 0.71 7.94 11.85
C LEU A 83 1.60 9.17 11.63
N GLN A 84 1.22 10.35 12.15
CA GLN A 84 2.07 11.55 12.09
C GLN A 84 3.33 11.42 12.96
N GLY A 85 3.25 10.69 14.07
CA GLY A 85 4.39 10.37 14.91
C GLY A 85 5.33 9.31 14.32
N MET A 86 4.91 8.59 13.27
CA MET A 86 5.78 7.66 12.56
C MET A 86 6.72 8.44 11.64
N THR A 87 8.00 8.49 11.99
CA THR A 87 9.03 8.94 11.07
C THR A 87 9.21 7.90 9.98
N VAL A 88 9.04 8.30 8.72
CA VAL A 88 9.49 7.48 7.59
C VAL A 88 11.02 7.43 7.70
N PRO A 89 11.65 6.24 7.73
CA PRO A 89 13.09 6.15 7.68
C PRO A 89 13.59 6.92 6.46
N ASP A 90 14.42 7.93 6.70
CA ASP A 90 15.07 8.64 5.61
C ASP A 90 15.96 7.65 4.87
N TYR A 91 15.50 7.22 3.70
CA TYR A 91 16.22 6.31 2.82
C TYR A 91 17.20 7.09 1.93
N THR A 92 17.62 8.31 2.33
CA THR A 92 18.70 9.03 1.66
C THR A 92 19.81 8.04 1.29
N VAL A 93 19.93 7.78 -0.01
CA VAL A 93 20.95 6.90 -0.56
C VAL A 93 22.26 7.54 -0.13
N LYS A 94 22.93 6.93 0.86
CA LYS A 94 24.27 7.36 1.25
C LYS A 94 25.10 7.32 -0.01
N VAL A 95 25.41 8.49 -0.57
CA VAL A 95 26.13 8.60 -1.84
C VAL A 95 27.44 7.87 -1.68
N ARG A 96 27.56 6.71 -2.33
CA ARG A 96 28.80 5.95 -2.39
C ARG A 96 29.57 6.41 -3.62
N LYS A 97 30.87 6.60 -3.44
CA LYS A 97 31.79 6.85 -4.56
C LYS A 97 32.12 5.50 -5.19
N TRP A 98 31.86 5.38 -6.47
CA TRP A 98 32.09 4.18 -7.25
C TRP A 98 33.14 4.43 -8.32
N PHE A 99 33.83 3.37 -8.70
CA PHE A 99 34.72 3.35 -9.85
C PHE A 99 34.35 2.17 -10.75
N CYS A 100 33.97 2.45 -12.00
CA CYS A 100 33.70 1.43 -12.99
C CYS A 100 35.01 1.01 -13.67
N VAL A 101 35.44 -0.23 -13.45
CA VAL A 101 36.67 -0.77 -14.06
C VAL A 101 36.52 -0.90 -15.59
N MET A 102 35.31 -1.15 -16.08
CA MET A 102 35.05 -1.28 -17.52
C MET A 102 35.05 0.08 -18.23
N CYS A 103 34.41 1.09 -17.64
CA CYS A 103 34.31 2.42 -18.24
C CYS A 103 35.48 3.33 -17.85
N ASP A 104 36.31 2.89 -16.92
CA ASP A 104 37.44 3.65 -16.41
C ASP A 104 37.03 4.99 -15.77
N GLU A 105 35.83 5.07 -15.21
CA GLU A 105 35.20 6.31 -14.72
C GLU A 105 34.81 6.22 -13.25
N ASN A 106 35.06 7.31 -12.51
CA ASN A 106 34.50 7.49 -11.17
C ASN A 106 33.10 8.11 -11.29
N TYR A 107 32.17 7.67 -10.45
CA TYR A 107 30.80 8.21 -10.41
C TYR A 107 30.22 8.06 -9.01
N GLU A 108 29.09 8.72 -8.76
CA GLU A 108 28.47 8.83 -7.44
C GLU A 108 27.00 8.44 -7.51
N GLY A 109 26.46 7.92 -6.40
CA GLY A 109 25.05 7.55 -6.28
C GLY A 109 24.86 6.03 -6.26
N GLU A 110 23.99 5.53 -7.13
CA GLU A 110 23.71 4.09 -7.25
C GLU A 110 24.93 3.31 -7.77
N LYS A 111 24.99 2.00 -7.53
CA LYS A 111 26.10 1.15 -7.99
C LYS A 111 26.14 1.00 -9.51
N CYS A 112 25.13 1.41 -10.25
CA CYS A 112 25.08 1.26 -11.70
C CYS A 112 25.90 2.35 -12.38
N CYS A 113 26.91 1.96 -13.17
CA CYS A 113 27.68 2.93 -13.93
C CYS A 113 26.79 3.58 -15.01
N PRO A 114 26.74 4.92 -15.10
CA PRO A 114 25.88 5.62 -16.06
C PRO A 114 26.29 5.37 -17.53
N SER A 115 27.56 5.02 -17.76
CA SER A 115 28.13 4.86 -19.11
C SER A 115 27.87 3.48 -19.71
N CYS A 116 27.88 2.41 -18.89
CA CYS A 116 27.60 1.03 -19.35
C CYS A 116 26.30 0.43 -18.84
N GLY A 117 25.57 1.13 -17.96
CA GLY A 117 24.31 0.66 -17.38
C GLY A 117 24.44 -0.60 -16.50
N THR A 118 25.67 -0.98 -16.14
CA THR A 118 25.97 -2.18 -15.35
C THR A 118 26.70 -1.81 -14.06
N GLY A 119 26.40 -2.53 -12.98
CA GLY A 119 27.05 -2.40 -11.67
C GLY A 119 28.05 -3.50 -11.35
N VAL A 120 28.24 -4.47 -12.27
CA VAL A 120 29.09 -5.65 -12.03
C VAL A 120 30.59 -5.30 -12.02
N TYR A 121 30.99 -4.25 -12.74
CA TYR A 121 32.38 -3.76 -12.81
C TYR A 121 32.65 -2.61 -11.84
N SER A 122 31.70 -2.28 -10.98
CA SER A 122 31.73 -1.12 -10.12
C SER A 122 32.29 -1.45 -8.74
N ARG A 123 33.39 -0.81 -8.37
CA ARG A 123 34.07 -0.95 -7.09
C ARG A 123 33.78 0.25 -6.19
N GLU A 124 33.62 0.00 -4.90
CA GLU A 124 33.46 1.05 -3.89
C GLU A 124 34.81 1.72 -3.62
N GLY A 125 34.81 3.05 -3.56
CA GLY A 125 36.01 3.88 -3.50
C GLY A 125 36.50 4.30 -4.89
N GLY A 126 36.82 5.59 -5.04
CA GLY A 126 37.41 6.10 -6.28
C GLY A 126 38.82 5.54 -6.50
N ARG A 127 39.31 5.55 -7.74
CA ARG A 127 40.70 5.16 -8.02
C ARG A 127 41.66 5.98 -7.15
N ARG A 128 42.36 5.31 -6.24
CA ARG A 128 43.58 5.88 -5.64
C ARG A 128 44.56 6.04 -6.78
N ALA A 129 45.02 7.26 -7.02
CA ALA A 129 45.96 7.58 -8.08
C ALA A 129 47.31 6.89 -7.81
N THR A 130 47.44 5.63 -8.22
CA THR A 130 48.72 4.94 -8.35
C THR A 130 48.97 4.76 -9.84
N GLY A 131 49.88 5.59 -10.37
CA GLY A 131 50.66 5.41 -11.60
C GLY A 131 50.04 4.67 -12.78
N ARG A 132 49.85 5.41 -13.87
CA ARG A 132 49.69 4.98 -15.28
C ARG A 132 50.05 3.52 -15.58
N ILE A 133 49.08 2.77 -16.09
CA ILE A 133 49.29 1.76 -17.13
C ILE A 133 48.14 1.89 -18.12
N GLY A 134 48.44 2.35 -19.34
CA GLY A 134 47.45 2.41 -20.40
C GLY A 134 47.08 1.01 -20.85
N THR A 135 45.78 0.76 -21.07
CA THR A 135 45.35 -0.36 -21.89
C THR A 135 44.08 0.01 -22.67
N GLU A 136 44.24 -0.09 -23.98
CA GLU A 136 43.30 -0.39 -25.05
C GLU A 136 41.80 -0.39 -24.74
N ARG A 137 41.09 0.45 -25.50
CA ARG A 137 39.62 0.56 -25.57
C ARG A 137 39.02 -0.80 -25.91
N PHE A 138 38.57 -1.55 -24.91
CA PHE A 138 37.90 -2.84 -25.10
C PHE A 138 36.60 -2.62 -25.88
N SER A 139 36.57 -3.13 -27.11
CA SER A 139 35.45 -2.97 -28.05
C SER A 139 34.16 -3.56 -27.48
N ARG A 140 33.09 -2.78 -27.68
CA ARG A 140 31.71 -3.02 -27.24
C ARG A 140 31.20 -4.38 -27.77
N GLY A 141 31.23 -5.40 -26.92
CA GLY A 141 30.89 -6.75 -27.37
C GLY A 141 30.54 -7.69 -26.22
N ASN A 142 29.66 -7.27 -25.30
CA ASN A 142 28.82 -8.24 -24.60
C ASN A 142 27.59 -7.54 -24.00
N GLN A 143 26.42 -7.95 -24.46
CA GLN A 143 25.13 -7.49 -23.98
C GLN A 143 24.85 -8.16 -22.62
N LEU A 144 25.52 -7.65 -21.57
CA LEU A 144 25.25 -8.03 -20.20
C LEU A 144 23.95 -7.34 -19.74
N GLN A 145 23.11 -8.10 -19.05
CA GLN A 145 21.81 -7.67 -18.53
C GLN A 145 21.93 -6.29 -17.87
N SER A 146 21.14 -5.34 -18.39
CA SER A 146 20.98 -4.01 -17.83
C SER A 146 20.64 -4.12 -16.34
N CYS A 147 21.22 -3.26 -15.50
CA CYS A 147 20.83 -3.17 -14.10
C CYS A 147 19.36 -2.74 -13.87
N ASN A 148 18.59 -2.51 -14.93
CA ASN A 148 17.15 -2.31 -14.84
C ASN A 148 16.41 -3.46 -14.10
N ASP A 149 17.05 -4.62 -13.89
CA ASP A 149 16.45 -5.75 -13.17
C ASP A 149 16.96 -5.94 -11.71
N ILE A 150 17.94 -5.15 -11.22
CA ILE A 150 18.51 -5.32 -9.86
C ILE A 150 18.47 -4.02 -9.02
N SER A 151 17.95 -2.91 -9.55
CA SER A 151 17.45 -1.80 -8.72
C SER A 151 16.06 -2.12 -8.16
N GLY A 152 15.92 -3.29 -7.55
CA GLY A 152 14.77 -3.68 -6.74
C GLY A 152 14.80 -3.04 -5.35
N SER A 153 14.91 -1.71 -5.30
CA SER A 153 14.61 -0.92 -4.11
C SER A 153 13.88 0.34 -4.55
N ALA A 154 12.61 0.17 -4.95
CA ALA A 154 11.47 1.00 -4.55
C ALA A 154 10.26 0.78 -5.48
N ALA A 155 9.76 -0.45 -5.52
CA ALA A 155 8.34 -0.70 -5.70
C ALA A 155 7.91 -1.79 -4.70
N LEU A 156 8.11 -1.52 -3.42
CA LEU A 156 7.02 -1.77 -2.48
C LEU A 156 6.05 -0.59 -2.64
N VAL A 157 5.46 -0.39 -3.83
CA VAL A 157 4.03 -0.74 -3.99
C VAL A 157 3.71 -1.84 -2.99
N GLY A 158 3.02 -1.46 -1.92
CA GLY A 158 2.24 -2.42 -1.15
C GLY A 158 1.25 -3.06 -2.11
N ALA A 159 1.72 -3.99 -2.93
CA ALA A 159 0.95 -5.10 -3.41
C ALA A 159 0.67 -5.94 -2.17
N SER A 160 -0.26 -5.43 -1.35
CA SER A 160 -1.14 -6.31 -0.62
C SER A 160 -1.77 -7.16 -1.71
N ARG A 161 -1.18 -8.33 -1.92
CA ARG A 161 -1.88 -9.49 -2.47
C ARG A 161 -2.94 -9.85 -1.43
N ASP A 162 -3.93 -8.99 -1.25
CA ASP A 162 -5.28 -9.44 -0.94
C ASP A 162 -5.79 -10.00 -2.26
N ARG A 163 -5.28 -11.18 -2.55
CA ARG A 163 -5.87 -12.17 -3.42
C ARG A 163 -7.36 -12.17 -3.10
N GLU A 164 -8.15 -11.93 -4.14
CA GLU A 164 -9.57 -12.18 -4.25
C GLU A 164 -10.07 -13.13 -3.16
N ILE A 165 -10.67 -12.57 -2.11
CA ILE A 165 -11.83 -13.19 -1.52
C ILE A 165 -12.99 -12.35 -2.02
N LEU A 166 -13.51 -12.79 -3.15
CA LEU A 166 -14.86 -12.56 -3.60
C LEU A 166 -15.81 -12.82 -2.41
N ALA A 167 -16.11 -11.77 -1.64
CA ALA A 167 -17.33 -11.74 -0.86
C ALA A 167 -18.45 -11.43 -1.85
N LEU A 168 -18.92 -12.51 -2.47
CA LEU A 168 -20.09 -12.59 -3.34
C LEU A 168 -21.26 -11.81 -2.69
N CYS A 169 -21.54 -10.62 -3.20
CA CYS A 169 -22.92 -10.12 -3.20
C CYS A 169 -23.57 -10.72 -4.45
N PRO A 170 -24.54 -11.64 -4.32
CA PRO A 170 -25.23 -12.17 -5.49
C PRO A 170 -26.11 -11.08 -6.12
N GLU A 171 -26.01 -10.97 -7.45
CA GLU A 171 -26.90 -10.17 -8.30
C GLU A 171 -28.38 -10.58 -8.16
#